data_AF-A0AAW9ZJE8-F1
#
_entry.id   AF-A0AAW9ZJE8-F1
#
_cell.length_a   1.000
_cell.length_b   1.000
_cell.length_c   1.000
_cell.angle_alpha   90.00
_cell.angle_beta   90.00
_cell.angle_gamma   90.00
#
_symmetry.space_group_name_H-M   'P 1'
#
loop_
_entity.id
_entity.type
_entity.pdbx_description
1 polymer ?
#
loop_
_entity_poly.entity_id
_entity_poly.type
_entity_poly.pdbx_seq_one_letter_code
_entity_poly.pdbx_strand_id
1 'polypeptide(L)'
;MVKYKFDKGTKKKAKAKPRPRPIPKTDLSKPEETYDPLAITHKVESNLQHKKRPVGRPKTGRKSYKTVRLLTSTVLKINALENALGIKTQDATVDQAIDRVINSLTSDERRAYNLWLEMFKKKE
;
A
#
# COMPACT_ATOMS: atom_id res chain seq x y z
N MET A 1 40.98 84.92 59.69
CA MET A 1 41.08 84.50 58.28
C MET A 1 40.43 83.13 58.14
N VAL A 2 39.17 83.09 57.72
CA VAL A 2 38.34 81.86 57.64
C VAL A 2 38.17 81.50 56.16
N LYS A 3 38.59 80.30 55.77
CA LYS A 3 38.55 79.82 54.38
C LYS A 3 37.20 79.18 54.09
N TYR A 4 36.38 79.83 53.26
CA TYR A 4 35.20 79.21 52.66
C TYR A 4 35.62 78.27 51.50
N LYS A 5 35.13 77.03 51.49
CA LYS A 5 35.28 76.09 50.38
C LYS A 5 34.05 76.14 49.48
N PHE A 6 34.28 76.26 48.18
CA PHE A 6 33.24 76.33 47.15
C PHE A 6 32.98 74.92 46.58
N ASP A 7 31.79 74.37 46.83
CA ASP A 7 31.34 73.10 46.24
C ASP A 7 30.73 73.34 44.85
N LYS A 8 31.41 72.86 43.80
CA LYS A 8 30.83 72.74 42.46
C LYS A 8 30.26 71.34 42.26
N GLY A 9 29.09 71.11 42.85
CA GLY A 9 28.18 70.09 42.34
C GLY A 9 27.81 70.45 40.89
N THR A 10 28.46 69.82 39.91
CA THR A 10 28.08 69.92 38.50
C THR A 10 27.67 68.55 37.99
N LYS A 11 26.35 68.33 38.03
CA LYS A 11 25.70 67.25 37.29
C LYS A 11 25.94 67.44 35.78
N LYS A 12 26.08 66.29 35.10
CA LYS A 12 25.93 66.04 33.66
C LYS A 12 27.14 66.36 32.76
N LYS A 13 27.95 65.33 32.47
CA LYS A 13 28.38 64.84 31.13
C LYS A 13 28.92 63.40 31.38
N ALA A 14 28.70 62.36 30.61
CA ALA A 14 28.11 62.14 29.30
C ALA A 14 27.45 60.74 29.31
N LYS A 15 26.39 60.57 28.51
CA LYS A 15 25.72 59.29 28.30
C LYS A 15 26.74 58.25 27.86
N ALA A 16 27.01 57.25 28.72
CA ALA A 16 27.81 56.10 28.36
C ALA A 16 27.14 55.40 27.16
N LYS A 17 27.88 55.19 26.07
CA LYS A 17 27.41 54.46 24.89
C LYS A 17 26.92 53.07 25.34
N PRO A 18 25.74 52.59 24.90
CA PRO A 18 25.29 51.25 25.27
C PRO A 18 26.26 50.22 24.69
N ARG A 19 26.70 49.27 25.53
CA ARG A 19 27.55 48.15 25.12
C ARG A 19 26.84 47.34 24.02
N PRO A 20 27.55 46.81 23.01
CA PRO A 20 26.92 45.97 21.99
C PRO A 20 26.31 44.72 22.64
N ARG A 21 25.09 44.37 22.24
CA ARG A 21 24.40 43.19 22.77
C ARG A 21 25.13 41.93 22.27
N PRO A 22 25.35 40.93 23.12
CA PRO A 22 26.01 39.69 22.71
C PRO A 22 25.16 38.95 21.68
N ILE A 23 25.81 38.46 20.62
CA ILE A 23 25.17 37.67 19.56
C ILE A 23 25.04 36.23 20.07
N PRO A 24 23.84 35.63 20.09
CA PRO A 24 23.67 34.24 20.51
C PRO A 24 24.35 33.30 19.52
N LYS A 25 25.04 32.27 20.03
CA LYS A 25 25.67 31.24 19.20
C LYS A 25 24.59 30.43 18.49
N THR A 26 24.84 30.06 17.23
CA THR A 26 24.02 29.09 16.50
C THR A 26 24.40 27.68 16.90
N ASP A 27 23.42 26.88 17.30
CA ASP A 27 23.63 25.48 17.64
C ASP A 27 23.93 24.68 16.36
N LEU A 28 25.03 23.92 16.38
CA LEU A 28 25.42 23.04 15.28
C LEU A 28 24.36 21.94 15.14
N SER A 29 23.75 21.85 13.95
CA SER A 29 22.73 20.86 13.64
C SER A 29 23.27 19.45 13.84
N LYS A 30 22.71 18.72 14.80
CA LYS A 30 22.91 17.27 14.91
C LYS A 30 21.93 16.55 13.99
N PRO A 31 22.31 15.40 13.42
CA PRO A 31 21.40 14.60 12.61
C PRO A 31 20.18 14.16 13.43
N GLU A 32 18.99 14.19 12.82
CA GLU A 32 17.72 13.83 13.47
C GLU A 32 17.65 12.36 13.85
N GLU A 33 18.25 11.47 13.03
CA GLU A 33 18.29 10.04 13.30
C GLU A 33 19.69 9.48 13.07
N THR A 34 20.17 8.68 14.02
CA THR A 34 21.41 7.90 13.89
C THR A 34 21.04 6.45 13.63
N TYR A 35 21.66 5.84 12.64
CA TYR A 35 21.42 4.43 12.30
C TYR A 35 21.78 3.52 13.48
N ASP A 36 20.77 2.84 14.04
CA ASP A 36 20.95 1.84 15.10
C ASP A 36 20.67 0.44 14.52
N PRO A 37 21.68 -0.45 14.47
CA PRO A 37 21.50 -1.81 13.95
C PRO A 37 20.52 -2.65 14.80
N LEU A 38 20.34 -2.36 16.09
CA LEU A 38 19.45 -3.12 16.98
C LEU A 38 17.97 -2.83 16.69
N ALA A 39 17.65 -1.59 16.29
CA ALA A 39 16.29 -1.22 15.91
C ALA A 39 15.81 -1.99 14.66
N ILE A 40 16.74 -2.37 13.78
CA ILE A 40 16.44 -3.10 12.55
C ILE A 40 16.24 -4.58 12.85
N THR A 41 17.08 -5.17 13.71
CA THR A 41 16.92 -6.57 14.14
C THR A 41 15.59 -6.77 14.85
N HIS A 42 15.20 -5.86 15.75
CA HIS A 42 13.91 -5.93 16.44
C HIS A 42 12.71 -5.83 15.49
N LYS A 43 12.79 -5.01 14.42
CA LYS A 43 11.74 -4.94 13.38
C LYS A 43 11.63 -6.22 12.55
N VAL A 44 12.74 -6.89 12.29
CA VAL A 44 12.74 -8.17 11.56
C VAL A 44 12.18 -9.28 12.43
N GLU A 45 12.59 -9.35 13.69
CA GLU A 45 12.09 -10.32 14.66
C GLU A 45 10.59 -10.15 14.94
N SER A 46 10.09 -8.91 15.09
CA SER A 46 8.66 -8.66 15.26
C SER A 46 7.84 -9.11 14.05
N ASN A 47 8.37 -8.96 12.83
CA ASN A 47 7.72 -9.42 11.61
C ASN A 47 7.68 -10.95 11.50
N LEU A 48 8.70 -11.64 12.00
CA LEU A 48 8.76 -13.11 12.05
C LEU A 48 7.84 -13.70 13.14
N GLN A 49 7.60 -12.97 14.23
CA GLN A 49 6.71 -13.38 15.33
C GLN A 49 5.22 -13.20 15.03
N HIS A 50 4.83 -12.56 13.92
CA HIS A 50 3.43 -12.53 13.51
C HIS A 50 2.95 -13.95 13.19
N LYS A 51 2.15 -14.51 14.12
CA LYS A 51 1.46 -15.81 13.98
C LYS A 51 0.83 -15.92 12.59
N LYS A 52 1.27 -16.92 11.81
CA LYS A 52 0.58 -17.35 10.59
C LYS A 52 -0.90 -17.48 10.94
N ARG A 53 -1.75 -16.64 10.35
CA ARG A 53 -3.20 -16.71 10.57
C ARG A 53 -3.62 -18.16 10.30
N PRO A 54 -4.36 -18.82 11.21
CA PRO A 54 -4.85 -20.15 10.93
C PRO A 54 -5.58 -20.10 9.60
N VAL A 55 -5.22 -21.00 8.70
CA VAL A 55 -5.91 -21.19 7.41
C VAL A 55 -7.34 -21.61 7.71
N GLY A 56 -8.19 -20.62 7.95
CA GLY A 56 -9.59 -20.85 8.25
C GLY A 56 -10.28 -21.51 7.07
N ARG A 57 -11.49 -22.04 7.33
CA ARG A 57 -12.39 -22.50 6.27
C ARG A 57 -12.45 -21.42 5.18
N PRO A 58 -12.28 -21.77 3.89
CA PRO A 58 -12.43 -20.81 2.79
C PRO A 58 -13.72 -20.03 3.01
N LYS A 59 -13.66 -18.69 2.96
CA LYS A 59 -14.84 -17.84 3.17
C LYS A 59 -15.96 -18.35 2.25
N THR A 60 -16.96 -18.99 2.86
CA THR A 60 -18.17 -19.45 2.19
C THR A 60 -18.78 -18.25 1.47
N GLY A 61 -19.04 -18.37 0.17
CA GLY A 61 -19.62 -17.29 -0.66
C GLY A 61 -18.67 -16.59 -1.64
N ARG A 62 -17.38 -16.92 -1.70
CA ARG A 62 -16.47 -16.36 -2.74
C ARG A 62 -16.68 -16.93 -4.14
N LYS A 63 -17.28 -18.13 -4.25
CA LYS A 63 -17.56 -18.80 -5.52
C LYS A 63 -19.05 -19.07 -5.61
N SER A 64 -19.68 -18.63 -6.69
CA SER A 64 -21.04 -18.98 -7.07
C SER A 64 -20.98 -20.17 -8.03
N TYR A 65 -21.69 -21.25 -7.70
CA TYR A 65 -21.78 -22.43 -8.54
C TYR A 65 -23.15 -22.48 -9.20
N LYS A 66 -23.17 -22.80 -10.49
CA LYS A 66 -24.39 -23.11 -11.24
C LYS A 66 -24.24 -24.48 -11.87
N THR A 67 -25.33 -25.24 -11.90
CA THR A 67 -25.36 -26.57 -12.53
C THR A 67 -25.84 -26.44 -13.96
N VAL A 68 -25.09 -27.00 -14.90
CA VAL A 68 -25.45 -27.07 -16.33
C VAL A 68 -25.71 -28.54 -16.67
N ARG A 69 -26.86 -28.83 -17.29
CA ARG A 69 -27.15 -30.17 -17.81
C ARG A 69 -26.47 -30.34 -19.16
N LEU A 70 -25.60 -31.35 -19.26
CA LEU A 70 -24.85 -31.67 -20.47
C LEU A 70 -25.15 -33.11 -20.90
N LEU A 71 -24.99 -33.38 -22.19
CA LEU A 71 -25.02 -34.73 -22.73
C LEU A 71 -23.80 -35.52 -22.23
N THR A 72 -23.98 -36.83 -22.04
CA THR A 72 -22.90 -37.75 -21.62
C THR A 72 -21.70 -37.70 -22.56
N SER A 73 -21.94 -37.59 -23.87
CA SER A 73 -20.88 -37.46 -24.87
C SER A 73 -20.02 -36.19 -24.66
N THR A 74 -20.64 -35.08 -24.26
CA THR A 74 -19.93 -33.83 -23.97
C THR A 74 -19.12 -33.92 -22.68
N VAL A 75 -19.67 -34.56 -21.65
CA VAL A 75 -18.95 -34.78 -20.38
C VAL A 75 -17.70 -35.64 -20.61
N LEU A 76 -17.79 -36.68 -21.44
CA LEU A 76 -16.62 -37.49 -21.81
C LEU A 76 -15.53 -36.67 -22.49
N LYS A 77 -15.90 -35.72 -23.37
CA LYS A 77 -14.93 -34.81 -24.00
C LYS A 77 -14.27 -33.88 -22.99
N ILE A 78 -15.02 -33.34 -22.03
CA ILE A 78 -14.48 -32.49 -20.95
C ILE A 78 -13.48 -33.29 -20.10
N ASN A 79 -13.83 -34.52 -19.72
CA ASN A 79 -12.95 -35.39 -18.93
C ASN A 79 -11.69 -35.78 -19.72
N ALA A 80 -11.82 -36.04 -21.02
CA ALA A 80 -10.66 -36.32 -21.87
C ALA A 80 -9.71 -35.11 -21.93
N LEU A 81 -10.26 -33.89 -22.07
CA LEU A 81 -9.49 -32.64 -22.07
C LEU A 81 -8.82 -32.37 -20.72
N GLU A 82 -9.51 -32.62 -19.61
CA GLU A 82 -8.97 -32.49 -18.25
C GLU A 82 -7.73 -33.37 -18.08
N ASN A 83 -7.84 -34.64 -18.46
CA ASN A 83 -6.74 -35.60 -18.37
C ASN A 83 -5.59 -35.30 -19.33
N ALA A 84 -5.90 -34.87 -20.56
CA ALA A 84 -4.89 -34.57 -21.57
C ALA A 84 -4.06 -33.33 -21.22
N LEU A 85 -4.68 -32.31 -20.62
CA LEU A 85 -4.02 -31.06 -20.27
C LEU A 85 -3.48 -31.05 -18.82
N GLY A 86 -3.72 -32.10 -18.03
CA GLY A 86 -3.30 -32.19 -16.63
C GLY A 86 -3.94 -31.11 -15.75
N ILE A 87 -5.14 -30.64 -16.11
CA ILE A 87 -5.83 -29.58 -15.39
C ILE A 87 -6.47 -30.16 -14.14
N LYS A 88 -6.38 -29.44 -13.01
CA LYS A 88 -6.78 -29.94 -11.69
C LYS A 88 -8.31 -30.09 -11.52
N THR A 89 -9.10 -29.37 -12.30
CA THR A 89 -10.56 -29.31 -12.14
C THR A 89 -11.25 -29.12 -13.48
N GLN A 90 -12.36 -29.82 -13.69
CA GLN A 90 -13.26 -29.66 -14.85
C GLN A 90 -13.66 -28.21 -15.13
N ASP A 91 -13.96 -27.42 -14.09
CA ASP A 91 -14.32 -26.00 -14.21
C ASP A 91 -13.22 -25.19 -14.94
N ALA A 92 -11.96 -25.40 -14.56
CA ALA A 92 -10.82 -24.76 -15.20
C ALA A 92 -10.59 -25.24 -16.64
N THR A 93 -10.89 -26.52 -16.94
CA THR A 93 -10.84 -27.05 -18.31
C THR A 93 -11.88 -26.36 -19.19
N VAL A 94 -13.09 -26.15 -18.67
CA VAL A 94 -14.16 -25.45 -19.37
C VAL A 94 -13.80 -23.98 -19.58
N ASP A 95 -13.29 -23.30 -18.54
CA ASP A 95 -12.87 -21.89 -18.60
C ASP A 95 -11.79 -21.67 -19.67
N GLN A 96 -10.74 -22.50 -19.66
CA GLN A 96 -9.69 -22.44 -20.69
C GLN A 96 -10.21 -22.73 -22.10
N ALA A 97 -11.16 -23.65 -22.25
CA ALA A 97 -11.76 -23.94 -23.55
C ALA A 97 -12.57 -22.73 -24.06
N ILE A 98 -13.34 -22.09 -23.18
CA ILE A 98 -14.10 -20.87 -23.50
C ILE A 98 -13.16 -19.73 -23.86
N ASP A 99 -12.09 -19.51 -23.09
CA ASP A 99 -11.10 -18.46 -23.36
C ASP A 99 -10.44 -18.65 -24.73
N ARG A 100 -10.10 -19.90 -25.10
CA ARG A 100 -9.56 -20.19 -26.44
C ARG A 100 -10.55 -19.84 -27.54
N VAL A 101 -11.84 -20.13 -27.34
CA VAL A 101 -12.89 -19.73 -28.29
C VAL A 101 -13.01 -18.22 -28.37
N ILE A 102 -13.06 -17.52 -27.24
CA ILE A 102 -13.14 -16.04 -27.19
C ILE A 102 -11.97 -15.40 -27.92
N ASN A 103 -10.75 -15.94 -27.73
CA ASN A 103 -9.56 -15.45 -28.40
C ASN A 103 -9.54 -15.74 -29.91
N SER A 104 -10.30 -16.74 -30.37
CA SER A 104 -10.45 -17.06 -31.79
C SER A 104 -11.55 -16.25 -32.50
N LEU A 105 -12.39 -15.53 -31.76
CA LEU A 105 -13.48 -14.73 -32.34
C LEU A 105 -12.95 -13.55 -33.16
N THR A 106 -13.70 -13.21 -34.22
CA THR A 106 -13.51 -11.95 -34.96
C THR A 106 -13.89 -10.73 -34.10
N SER A 107 -13.50 -9.53 -34.54
CA SER A 107 -13.80 -8.28 -33.82
C SER A 107 -15.30 -8.08 -33.57
N ASP A 108 -16.12 -8.41 -34.57
CA ASP A 108 -17.56 -8.20 -34.52
C ASP A 108 -18.24 -9.23 -33.63
N GLU A 109 -17.83 -10.50 -33.71
CA GLU A 109 -18.32 -11.57 -32.82
C GLU A 109 -17.95 -11.30 -31.36
N ARG A 110 -16.73 -10.80 -31.11
CA ARG A 110 -16.29 -10.43 -29.77
C ARG A 110 -17.10 -9.26 -29.21
N ARG A 111 -17.45 -8.28 -30.06
CA ARG A 111 -18.33 -7.17 -29.66
C ARG A 111 -19.73 -7.67 -29.30
N ALA A 112 -20.30 -8.57 -30.10
CA ALA A 112 -21.59 -9.19 -29.81
C ALA A 112 -21.56 -10.00 -28.51
N TYR A 113 -20.51 -10.81 -28.31
CA TYR A 113 -20.29 -11.57 -27.08
C TYR A 113 -20.27 -10.67 -25.84
N ASN A 114 -19.51 -9.57 -25.87
CA ASN A 114 -19.43 -8.64 -24.75
C ASN A 114 -20.78 -8.00 -24.42
N LEU A 115 -21.55 -7.61 -25.45
CA LEU A 115 -22.88 -7.04 -25.26
C LEU A 115 -23.83 -8.03 -24.57
N TRP A 116 -23.85 -9.29 -25.02
CA TRP A 116 -24.66 -10.32 -24.38
C TRP A 116 -24.22 -10.60 -22.94
N LEU A 117 -22.91 -10.64 -22.69
CA LEU A 117 -22.37 -10.84 -21.35
C LEU A 117 -22.82 -9.73 -20.38
N GLU A 118 -22.79 -8.47 -20.82
CA GLU A 118 -23.30 -7.35 -20.02
C GLU A 118 -24.80 -7.45 -19.71
N MET A 119 -25.60 -7.88 -20.69
CA MET A 119 -27.04 -8.07 -20.51
C MET A 119 -27.35 -9.17 -19.50
N PHE A 120 -26.62 -10.29 -19.53
CA PHE A 120 -26.80 -11.36 -18.55
C PHE A 120 -26.33 -10.95 -17.15
N LYS A 121 -25.22 -10.23 -17.03
CA LYS A 121 -24.73 -9.70 -15.75
C LYS A 121 -25.70 -8.72 -15.08
N LYS A 122 -26.47 -7.96 -15.86
CA LYS A 122 -27.50 -7.04 -15.34
C LYS A 122 -28.78 -7.75 -14.91
N LYS A 123 -29.04 -8.96 -15.42
CA LYS A 123 -30.25 -9.75 -15.12
C LYS A 123 -30.11 -10.56 -13.84
N GLU A 124 -28.89 -10.94 -13.47
CA GLU A 124 -28.56 -11.58 -12.19
C GLU A 124 -28.52 -10.58 -11.04
#